data_AF-A0A1K2IRS9-F1
#
_entry.id   AF-A0A1K2IRS9-F1
#
_cell.length_a   1.000
_cell.length_b   1.000
_cell.length_c   1.000
_cell.angle_alpha   90.00
_cell.angle_beta   90.00
_cell.angle_gamma   90.00
#
_symmetry.space_group_name_H-M   'P 1'
#
loop_
_entity.id
_entity.type
_entity.pdbx_description
1 polymer ?
#
loop_
_entity_poly.entity_id
_entity_poly.type
_entity_poly.pdbx_seq_one_letter_code
_entity_poly.pdbx_strand_id
1 'polypeptide(L)'
;METSIILTILVLIAGFIYFIYPRAELYFIKRPKLVIEINPNKGLTKSSSFIDYHPDTDRTKPVNRPETIKIYELEWKFDLVVRNNSEINAFNVKLLQHKNTMNLTFNGTINPQKSLKAHEEEIIPFQFKKVVQSTTQEFPSHFTQKPADFKDLMLLLEYENEQGRKFYSRYYFNTDTTKFNRTKKNELKYWC
;
A
#
# COMPACT_ATOMS: atom_id res chain seq x y z
N MET A 1 -6.33 -44.37 36.02
CA MET A 1 -7.21 -43.36 35.39
C MET A 1 -8.31 -44.12 34.68
N GLU A 2 -9.56 -43.91 35.05
CA GLU A 2 -10.67 -44.71 34.52
C GLU A 2 -10.85 -44.50 33.02
N THR A 3 -11.12 -45.56 32.28
CA THR A 3 -11.35 -45.54 30.82
C THR A 3 -12.50 -44.62 30.41
N SER A 4 -13.48 -44.44 31.31
CA SER A 4 -14.58 -43.47 31.22
C SER A 4 -14.07 -42.03 31.07
N ILE A 5 -13.13 -41.62 31.92
CA ILE A 5 -12.55 -40.27 31.92
C ILE A 5 -11.78 -40.01 30.61
N ILE A 6 -11.03 -40.99 30.13
CA ILE A 6 -10.30 -40.89 28.86
C ILE A 6 -11.28 -40.70 27.69
N LEU A 7 -12.37 -41.47 27.66
CA LEU A 7 -13.39 -41.38 26.62
C LEU A 7 -14.07 -40.01 26.63
N THR A 8 -14.43 -39.49 27.80
CA THR A 8 -15.05 -38.16 27.92
C THR A 8 -14.13 -37.05 27.41
N ILE A 9 -12.84 -37.11 27.71
CA ILE A 9 -11.85 -36.14 27.22
C ILE A 9 -11.74 -36.22 25.68
N LEU A 10 -11.69 -37.42 25.10
CA LEU A 10 -11.62 -37.60 23.65
C LEU A 10 -12.86 -37.03 22.94
N VAL A 11 -14.06 -37.24 23.49
CA VAL A 11 -15.31 -36.68 22.94
C VAL A 11 -15.30 -35.15 23.00
N LEU A 12 -14.82 -34.55 24.10
CA LEU A 12 -14.68 -33.10 24.23
C LEU A 12 -13.68 -32.52 23.21
N ILE A 13 -12.53 -33.17 23.02
CA ILE A 13 -11.54 -32.76 22.03
C ILE A 13 -12.11 -32.86 20.62
N ALA A 14 -12.77 -33.98 20.28
CA ALA A 14 -13.40 -34.16 18.97
C ALA A 14 -14.48 -33.10 18.69
N GLY A 15 -15.33 -32.81 19.68
CA GLY A 15 -16.34 -31.75 19.58
C GLY A 15 -15.71 -30.36 19.41
N PHE A 16 -14.62 -30.08 20.11
CA PHE A 16 -13.87 -28.83 19.98
C PHE A 16 -13.24 -28.68 18.59
N ILE A 17 -12.59 -29.72 18.08
CA ILE A 17 -12.02 -29.75 16.73
C ILE A 17 -13.12 -29.55 15.69
N TYR A 18 -14.24 -30.27 15.80
CA TYR A 18 -15.37 -30.14 14.89
C TYR A 18 -15.90 -28.70 14.81
N PHE A 19 -15.91 -27.98 15.94
CA PHE A 19 -16.36 -26.60 15.97
C PHE A 19 -15.34 -25.58 15.45
N ILE A 20 -14.04 -25.80 15.71
CA ILE A 20 -12.98 -24.86 15.35
C ILE A 20 -12.47 -25.05 13.92
N TYR A 21 -12.34 -26.30 13.49
CA TYR A 21 -11.78 -26.67 12.20
C TYR A 21 -12.39 -25.89 11.02
N PRO A 22 -13.71 -25.84 10.83
CA PRO A 22 -14.29 -25.11 9.68
C PRO A 22 -13.94 -23.61 9.73
N ARG A 23 -13.91 -23.00 10.92
CA ARG A 23 -13.55 -21.58 11.07
C ARG A 23 -12.07 -21.32 10.76
N ALA A 24 -11.20 -22.24 11.16
CA ALA A 24 -9.77 -22.20 10.92
C ALA A 24 -9.45 -22.45 9.43
N GLU A 25 -10.03 -23.47 8.82
CA GLU A 25 -9.90 -23.79 7.39
C GLU A 25 -10.27 -22.58 6.54
N LEU A 26 -11.42 -21.96 6.80
CA LEU A 26 -11.87 -20.77 6.09
C LEU A 26 -10.89 -19.59 6.20
N TYR A 27 -10.13 -19.48 7.28
CA TYR A 27 -9.23 -18.35 7.52
C TYR A 27 -7.79 -18.59 7.07
N PHE A 28 -7.29 -19.81 7.23
CA PHE A 28 -5.89 -20.15 6.97
C PHE A 28 -5.69 -20.86 5.63
N ILE A 29 -6.65 -21.69 5.20
CA ILE A 29 -6.57 -22.46 3.96
C ILE A 29 -7.28 -21.69 2.85
N LYS A 30 -8.53 -21.28 3.07
CA LYS A 30 -9.36 -20.62 2.03
C LYS A 30 -9.16 -19.12 1.89
N ARG A 31 -7.96 -18.63 2.24
CA ARG A 31 -7.62 -17.21 2.20
C ARG A 31 -6.82 -16.89 0.94
N PRO A 32 -7.34 -16.00 0.06
CA PRO A 32 -6.54 -15.45 -1.02
C PRO A 32 -5.34 -14.65 -0.48
N LYS A 33 -4.19 -14.77 -1.13
CA LYS A 33 -2.95 -14.08 -0.73
C LYS A 33 -2.60 -13.00 -1.74
N LEU A 34 -3.23 -11.83 -1.58
CA LEU A 34 -2.90 -10.67 -2.42
C LEU A 34 -1.64 -9.98 -1.91
N VAL A 35 -0.63 -9.93 -2.78
CA VAL A 35 0.66 -9.27 -2.57
C VAL A 35 0.69 -7.99 -3.39
N ILE A 36 1.25 -6.93 -2.82
CA ILE A 36 1.51 -5.67 -3.49
C ILE A 36 3.00 -5.51 -3.73
N GLU A 37 3.35 -5.10 -4.94
CA GLU A 37 4.69 -4.71 -5.36
C GLU A 37 4.61 -3.32 -6.02
N ILE A 38 5.68 -2.52 -5.90
CA ILE A 38 5.76 -1.21 -6.56
C ILE A 38 6.94 -1.20 -7.51
N ASN A 39 6.63 -1.00 -8.79
CA ASN A 39 7.64 -0.89 -9.83
C ASN A 39 7.77 0.57 -10.27
N PRO A 40 8.99 1.14 -10.35
CA PRO A 40 9.18 2.46 -10.93
C PRO A 40 8.85 2.41 -12.43
N ASN A 41 7.81 3.11 -12.85
CA ASN A 41 7.41 3.17 -14.26
C ASN A 41 8.26 4.23 -14.96
N LYS A 42 9.41 3.81 -15.50
CA LYS A 42 10.39 4.66 -16.23
C LYS A 42 11.10 5.76 -15.41
N GLY A 43 10.96 5.78 -14.08
CA GLY A 43 11.72 6.67 -13.17
C GLY A 43 11.07 8.04 -12.88
N LEU A 44 11.83 8.96 -12.28
CA LEU A 44 11.37 10.33 -11.94
C LEU A 44 11.13 11.13 -13.22
N THR A 45 9.89 11.60 -13.42
CA THR A 45 9.58 12.53 -14.53
C THR A 45 9.39 13.93 -13.94
N LYS A 46 10.37 14.80 -14.16
CA LYS A 46 10.39 16.17 -13.62
C LYS A 46 9.31 17.03 -14.27
N SER A 47 8.53 17.76 -13.47
CA SER A 47 7.78 18.94 -13.91
C SER A 47 8.18 20.11 -13.01
N SER A 48 9.05 21.00 -13.49
CA SER A 48 9.48 22.17 -12.71
C SER A 48 8.60 23.38 -13.00
N SER A 49 8.00 23.93 -11.94
CA SER A 49 7.35 25.24 -11.92
C SER A 49 8.22 26.18 -11.10
N PHE A 50 8.69 27.28 -11.69
CA PHE A 50 9.63 28.20 -11.03
C PHE A 50 8.89 29.29 -10.25
N ILE A 51 9.20 29.42 -8.96
CA ILE A 51 8.96 30.65 -8.19
C ILE A 51 10.29 30.99 -7.53
N ASP A 52 10.96 32.03 -8.03
CA ASP A 52 12.23 32.49 -7.49
C ASP A 52 11.97 33.37 -6.26
N TYR A 53 12.49 32.97 -5.09
CA TYR A 53 12.46 33.77 -3.88
C TYR A 53 13.89 34.01 -3.39
N HIS A 54 14.27 35.28 -3.27
CA HIS A 54 15.54 35.69 -2.67
C HIS A 54 15.25 36.28 -1.28
N PRO A 55 15.89 35.78 -0.20
CA PRO A 55 15.67 36.29 1.16
C PRO A 55 16.20 37.71 1.35
N ASP A 56 17.15 38.15 0.53
CA ASP A 56 17.69 39.52 0.52
C ASP A 56 16.89 40.39 -0.48
N THR A 57 16.30 41.49 -0.02
CA THR A 57 15.41 42.40 -0.76
C THR A 57 16.11 43.29 -1.80
N ASP A 58 17.39 43.04 -2.06
CA ASP A 58 18.21 43.84 -2.97
C ASP A 58 17.94 43.47 -4.44
N ARG A 59 16.96 44.15 -5.03
CA ARG A 59 16.49 43.99 -6.42
C ARG A 59 17.54 44.33 -7.49
N THR A 60 18.75 44.75 -7.12
CA THR A 60 19.81 45.15 -8.05
C THR A 60 20.71 43.99 -8.48
N LYS A 61 20.58 42.83 -7.85
CA LYS A 61 21.44 41.67 -8.07
C LYS A 61 20.83 40.69 -9.09
N PRO A 62 21.63 40.06 -9.96
CA PRO A 62 21.12 39.12 -10.96
C PRO A 62 20.47 37.90 -10.28
N VAL A 63 19.31 37.50 -10.80
CA VAL A 63 18.41 36.47 -10.24
C VAL A 63 19.03 35.06 -10.23
N ASN A 64 20.00 34.80 -11.10
CA ASN A 64 20.59 33.47 -11.32
C ASN A 64 21.82 33.22 -10.44
N ARG A 65 21.66 33.24 -9.11
CA ARG A 65 22.73 32.90 -8.15
C ARG A 65 22.58 31.46 -7.65
N PRO A 66 23.70 30.80 -7.28
CA PRO A 66 23.65 29.48 -6.64
C PRO A 66 22.83 29.46 -5.34
N GLU A 67 22.85 30.58 -4.61
CA GLU A 67 22.18 30.80 -3.32
C GLU A 67 20.68 31.11 -3.44
N THR A 68 20.15 31.33 -4.64
CA THR A 68 18.72 31.61 -4.85
C THR A 68 17.89 30.38 -4.47
N ILE A 69 16.89 30.56 -3.61
CA ILE A 69 15.94 29.51 -3.24
C ILE A 69 14.91 29.38 -4.36
N LYS A 70 14.77 28.15 -4.86
CA LYS A 70 13.82 27.81 -5.91
C LYS A 70 12.78 26.84 -5.35
N ILE A 71 11.53 27.04 -5.75
CA ILE A 71 10.47 26.08 -5.52
C ILE A 71 10.48 25.07 -6.67
N TYR A 72 10.49 23.79 -6.35
CA TYR A 72 10.42 22.70 -7.31
C TYR A 72 9.22 21.80 -7.01
N GLU A 73 8.51 21.40 -8.04
CA GLU A 73 7.53 20.32 -7.99
C GLU A 73 8.21 19.03 -8.50
N LEU A 74 8.20 18.00 -7.68
CA LEU A 74 8.78 16.70 -7.98
C LEU A 74 7.66 15.69 -8.16
N GLU A 75 7.70 14.94 -9.25
CA GLU A 75 6.71 13.92 -9.59
C GLU A 75 7.40 12.58 -9.84
N TRP A 76 7.05 11.58 -9.03
CA TRP A 76 7.50 10.20 -9.19
C TRP A 76 6.35 9.36 -9.73
N LYS A 77 6.60 8.58 -10.78
CA LYS A 77 5.61 7.70 -11.42
C LYS A 77 5.96 6.25 -11.13
N PHE A 78 4.94 5.50 -10.74
CA PHE A 78 5.06 4.11 -10.32
C PHE A 78 3.89 3.30 -10.87
N ASP A 79 4.12 2.00 -11.00
CA ASP A 79 3.09 1.01 -11.21
C ASP A 79 2.93 0.20 -9.92
N LEU A 80 1.73 0.23 -9.35
CA LEU A 80 1.34 -0.67 -8.26
C LEU A 80 0.89 -2.00 -8.89
N VAL A 81 1.60 -3.08 -8.60
CA VAL A 81 1.22 -4.42 -9.04
C VAL A 81 0.54 -5.14 -7.88
N VAL A 82 -0.74 -5.48 -8.05
CA VAL A 82 -1.49 -6.31 -7.11
C VAL A 82 -1.57 -7.72 -7.68
N ARG A 83 -0.86 -8.67 -7.08
CA ARG A 83 -0.79 -10.07 -7.54
C ARG A 83 -1.50 -11.00 -6.57
N ASN A 84 -2.28 -11.94 -7.11
CA ASN A 84 -2.83 -13.02 -6.32
C ASN A 84 -1.84 -14.20 -6.26
N ASN A 85 -1.07 -14.28 -5.18
CA ASN A 85 -0.08 -15.34 -4.97
C ASN A 85 -0.67 -16.57 -4.25
N SER A 86 -1.89 -16.97 -4.64
CA SER A 86 -2.57 -18.14 -4.10
C SER A 86 -3.41 -18.83 -5.16
N GLU A 87 -3.74 -20.09 -4.92
CA GLU A 87 -4.64 -20.91 -5.75
C GLU A 87 -6.11 -20.51 -5.64
N ILE A 88 -6.43 -19.45 -4.90
CA ILE A 88 -7.80 -19.08 -4.55
C ILE A 88 -8.10 -17.71 -5.12
N ASN A 89 -9.19 -17.61 -5.86
CA ASN A 89 -9.64 -16.37 -6.46
C ASN A 89 -9.99 -15.33 -5.38
N ALA A 90 -9.62 -14.08 -5.62
CA ALA A 90 -10.03 -12.96 -4.79
C ALA A 90 -11.15 -12.17 -5.47
N PHE A 91 -12.18 -11.82 -4.70
CA PHE A 91 -13.36 -11.09 -5.16
C PHE A 91 -13.45 -9.75 -4.45
N ASN A 92 -14.21 -8.81 -5.03
CA ASN A 92 -14.49 -7.50 -4.42
C ASN A 92 -13.22 -6.77 -3.95
N VAL A 93 -12.16 -6.85 -4.74
CA VAL A 93 -10.85 -6.28 -4.39
C VAL A 93 -10.94 -4.76 -4.39
N LYS A 94 -10.51 -4.13 -3.29
CA LYS A 94 -10.50 -2.69 -3.10
C LYS A 94 -9.16 -2.25 -2.57
N LEU A 95 -8.62 -1.19 -3.15
CA LEU A 95 -7.45 -0.50 -2.66
C LEU A 95 -7.89 0.69 -1.80
N LEU A 96 -7.44 0.71 -0.55
CA LEU A 96 -7.73 1.76 0.41
C LEU A 96 -6.43 2.43 0.81
N GLN A 97 -6.51 3.75 0.97
CA GLN A 97 -5.42 4.60 1.43
C GLN A 97 -5.72 5.11 2.82
N HIS A 98 -4.68 5.46 3.58
CA HIS A 98 -4.90 6.14 4.84
C HIS A 98 -5.42 7.56 4.57
N LYS A 99 -6.37 8.06 5.37
CA LYS A 99 -7.00 9.38 5.14
C LYS A 99 -6.05 10.58 5.12
N ASN A 100 -4.83 10.42 5.63
CA ASN A 100 -3.83 11.49 5.72
C ASN A 100 -2.71 11.36 4.66
N THR A 101 -2.95 10.63 3.57
CA THR A 101 -1.92 10.34 2.57
C THR A 101 -1.91 11.40 1.47
N MET A 102 -1.50 12.63 1.82
CA MET A 102 -1.84 13.85 1.06
C MET A 102 -1.18 14.01 -0.32
N ASN A 103 -0.35 13.06 -0.78
CA ASN A 103 0.52 13.26 -1.94
C ASN A 103 0.50 12.10 -2.96
N LEU A 104 -0.35 11.08 -2.76
CA LEU A 104 -0.52 9.97 -3.70
C LEU A 104 -1.73 10.22 -4.59
N THR A 105 -1.57 9.99 -5.89
CA THR A 105 -2.67 10.03 -6.86
C THR A 105 -2.62 8.77 -7.71
N PHE A 106 -3.68 7.97 -7.65
CA PHE A 106 -3.83 6.78 -8.49
C PHE A 106 -4.50 7.19 -9.80
N ASN A 107 -3.88 6.81 -10.93
CA ASN A 107 -4.38 7.12 -12.27
C ASN A 107 -5.29 5.99 -12.80
N GLY A 108 -5.90 5.25 -11.88
CA GLY A 108 -6.77 4.10 -12.14
C GLY A 108 -7.30 3.54 -10.83
N THR A 109 -8.30 2.66 -10.91
CA THR A 109 -8.88 1.97 -9.76
C THR A 109 -8.97 0.48 -10.06
N ILE A 110 -8.86 -0.35 -9.01
CA ILE A 110 -9.20 -1.77 -9.13
C ILE A 110 -10.69 -1.86 -9.39
N ASN A 111 -11.10 -2.56 -10.45
CA ASN A 111 -12.50 -2.85 -10.69
C ASN A 111 -12.98 -3.89 -9.68
N PRO A 112 -13.85 -3.55 -8.71
CA PRO A 112 -14.27 -4.50 -7.67
C PRO A 112 -15.12 -5.66 -8.21
N GLN A 113 -15.75 -5.48 -9.38
CA GLN A 113 -16.57 -6.51 -10.01
C GLN A 113 -15.72 -7.57 -10.73
N LYS A 114 -14.47 -7.23 -11.07
CA LYS A 114 -13.52 -8.16 -11.65
C LYS A 114 -12.85 -8.94 -10.52
N SER A 115 -13.01 -10.26 -10.53
CA SER A 115 -12.22 -11.12 -9.65
C SER A 115 -10.77 -11.15 -10.11
N LEU A 116 -9.85 -11.20 -9.15
CA LEU A 116 -8.44 -11.45 -9.40
C LEU A 116 -8.20 -12.95 -9.22
N LYS A 117 -8.11 -13.68 -10.32
CA LYS A 117 -8.00 -15.15 -10.27
C LYS A 117 -6.65 -15.57 -9.70
N ALA A 118 -6.53 -16.86 -9.40
CA ALA A 118 -5.26 -17.45 -8.99
C ALA A 118 -4.13 -17.05 -9.95
N HIS A 119 -3.02 -16.55 -9.40
CA HIS A 119 -1.82 -16.11 -10.13
C HIS A 119 -2.01 -14.94 -11.11
N GLU A 120 -3.19 -14.32 -11.15
CA GLU A 120 -3.40 -13.09 -11.92
C GLU A 120 -2.84 -11.87 -11.19
N GLU A 121 -2.53 -10.85 -11.97
CA GLU A 121 -2.09 -9.55 -11.50
C GLU A 121 -2.90 -8.42 -12.14
N GLU A 122 -3.06 -7.35 -11.38
CA GLU A 122 -3.66 -6.10 -11.84
C GLU A 122 -2.65 -4.97 -11.59
N ILE A 123 -2.43 -4.14 -12.61
CA ILE A 123 -1.45 -3.05 -12.56
C ILE A 123 -2.18 -1.71 -12.49
N ILE A 124 -1.82 -0.89 -11.52
CA ILE A 124 -2.43 0.42 -11.28
C ILE A 124 -1.33 1.49 -11.28
N PRO A 125 -1.24 2.30 -12.33
CA PRO A 125 -0.33 3.43 -12.35
C PRO A 125 -0.70 4.44 -11.26
N PHE A 126 0.29 4.95 -10.54
CA PHE A 126 0.12 6.02 -9.57
C PHE A 126 1.31 6.98 -9.58
N GLN A 127 1.07 8.17 -9.07
CA GLN A 127 2.06 9.22 -8.95
C GLN A 127 2.16 9.73 -7.52
N PHE A 128 3.36 10.11 -7.12
CA PHE A 128 3.61 10.84 -5.89
C PHE A 128 4.12 12.25 -6.25
N LYS A 129 3.50 13.29 -5.68
CA LYS A 129 3.89 14.69 -5.93
C LYS A 129 4.37 15.36 -4.66
N LYS A 130 5.45 16.13 -4.76
CA LYS A 130 5.96 16.92 -3.63
C LYS A 130 6.51 18.25 -4.09
N VAL A 131 6.17 19.30 -3.35
CA VAL A 131 6.78 20.62 -3.51
C VAL A 131 7.95 20.74 -2.53
N VAL A 132 9.13 21.09 -3.03
CA VAL A 132 10.33 21.31 -2.22
C VAL A 132 10.93 22.68 -2.52
N GLN A 133 11.49 23.31 -1.50
CA GLN A 133 12.27 24.54 -1.64
C GLN A 133 13.74 24.17 -1.48
N SER A 134 14.56 24.46 -2.49
CA SER A 134 15.96 24.07 -2.49
C SER A 134 16.78 25.03 -3.35
N THR A 135 18.07 25.14 -3.05
CA THR A 135 19.01 25.87 -3.88
C THR A 135 19.32 25.09 -5.16
N THR A 136 19.98 25.74 -6.13
CA THR A 136 20.39 25.03 -7.37
C THR A 136 21.44 23.94 -7.08
N GLN A 137 22.26 24.13 -6.03
CA GLN A 137 23.31 23.18 -5.65
C GLN A 137 22.77 21.95 -4.90
N GLU A 138 21.73 22.12 -4.08
CA GLU A 138 21.14 21.03 -3.29
C GLU A 138 20.09 20.23 -4.05
N PHE A 139 19.50 20.81 -5.10
CA PHE A 139 18.45 20.18 -5.91
C PHE A 139 18.78 18.75 -6.39
N PRO A 140 20.01 18.45 -6.87
CA PRO A 140 20.42 17.10 -7.26
C PRO A 140 20.22 16.01 -6.19
N SER A 141 20.26 16.37 -4.89
CA SER A 141 20.08 15.40 -3.80
C SER A 141 18.64 14.88 -3.67
N HIS A 142 17.66 15.58 -4.25
CA HIS A 142 16.26 15.15 -4.24
C HIS A 142 15.94 14.07 -5.30
N PHE A 143 16.88 13.76 -6.20
CA PHE A 143 16.72 12.74 -7.23
C PHE A 143 16.99 11.35 -6.66
N THR A 144 16.02 10.82 -5.91
CA THR A 144 16.03 9.45 -5.40
C THR A 144 15.05 8.57 -6.16
N GLN A 145 15.32 7.26 -6.20
CA GLN A 145 14.41 6.29 -6.84
C GLN A 145 13.05 6.20 -6.13
N LYS A 146 13.03 6.37 -4.81
CA LYS A 146 11.80 6.43 -3.98
C LYS A 146 11.81 7.72 -3.14
N PRO A 147 10.68 8.42 -2.99
CA PRO A 147 10.56 9.57 -2.09
C PRO A 147 10.86 9.19 -0.64
N ALA A 148 11.52 10.06 0.13
CA ALA A 148 11.76 9.83 1.56
C ALA A 148 10.45 9.65 2.36
N ASP A 149 9.38 10.32 1.92
CA ASP A 149 8.07 10.30 2.56
C ASP A 149 7.41 8.91 2.48
N PHE A 150 7.91 8.00 1.64
CA PHE A 150 7.45 6.60 1.60
C PHE A 150 7.68 5.86 2.93
N LYS A 151 8.53 6.38 3.82
CA LYS A 151 8.83 5.75 5.10
C LYS A 151 7.57 5.48 5.96
N ASP A 152 6.59 6.35 5.87
CA ASP A 152 5.38 6.32 6.71
C ASP A 152 4.10 5.96 5.92
N LEU A 153 4.24 5.67 4.62
CA LEU A 153 3.13 5.34 3.76
C LEU A 153 2.74 3.87 3.89
N MET A 154 1.43 3.61 3.85
CA MET A 154 0.86 2.27 3.84
C MET A 154 -0.39 2.22 2.97
N LEU A 155 -0.57 1.09 2.26
CA LEU A 155 -1.80 0.76 1.54
C LEU A 155 -2.49 -0.41 2.23
N LEU A 156 -3.82 -0.44 2.13
CA LEU A 156 -4.64 -1.54 2.60
C LEU A 156 -5.43 -2.09 1.42
N LEU A 157 -5.27 -3.38 1.13
CA LEU A 157 -6.20 -4.10 0.26
C LEU A 157 -7.28 -4.75 1.11
N GLU A 158 -8.53 -4.52 0.76
CA GLU A 158 -9.69 -5.30 1.22
C GLU A 158 -10.12 -6.22 0.08
N TYR A 159 -10.41 -7.49 0.39
CA TYR A 159 -10.87 -8.46 -0.60
C TYR A 159 -11.63 -9.61 0.07
N GLU A 160 -12.35 -10.39 -0.72
CA GLU A 160 -13.17 -11.51 -0.28
C GLU A 160 -12.75 -12.82 -0.95
N ASN A 161 -13.02 -13.95 -0.29
CA ASN A 161 -12.94 -15.26 -0.93
C ASN A 161 -14.30 -15.65 -1.54
N GLU A 162 -14.37 -16.85 -2.14
CA GLU A 162 -15.60 -17.38 -2.75
C GLU A 162 -16.81 -17.48 -1.81
N GLN A 163 -16.58 -17.53 -0.50
CA GLN A 163 -17.64 -17.57 0.52
C GLN A 163 -18.02 -16.18 1.05
N GLY A 164 -17.51 -15.11 0.44
CA GLY A 164 -17.78 -13.73 0.88
C GLY A 164 -17.08 -13.34 2.19
N ARG A 165 -16.09 -14.13 2.66
CA ARG A 165 -15.32 -13.79 3.86
C ARG A 165 -14.29 -12.73 3.54
N LYS A 166 -14.30 -11.62 4.29
CA LYS A 166 -13.38 -10.50 4.13
C LYS A 166 -11.98 -10.77 4.71
N PHE A 167 -10.98 -10.34 3.96
CA PHE A 167 -9.57 -10.38 4.29
C PHE A 167 -8.91 -9.05 3.96
N TYR A 168 -7.72 -8.87 4.55
CA TYR A 168 -6.95 -7.65 4.38
C TYR A 168 -5.46 -7.96 4.17
N SER A 169 -4.82 -7.19 3.29
CA SER A 169 -3.37 -7.15 3.11
C SER A 169 -2.89 -5.72 3.34
N ARG A 170 -1.87 -5.55 4.18
CA ARG A 170 -1.23 -4.25 4.44
C ARG A 170 0.12 -4.19 3.74
N TYR A 171 0.31 -3.21 2.89
CA TYR A 171 1.57 -2.99 2.20
C TYR A 171 2.29 -1.78 2.77
N TYR A 172 3.53 -1.99 3.20
CA TYR A 172 4.38 -0.96 3.78
C TYR A 172 5.41 -0.51 2.75
N PHE A 173 5.37 0.76 2.35
CA PHE A 173 6.26 1.28 1.31
C PHE A 173 7.73 1.30 1.74
N ASN A 174 7.99 1.42 3.04
CA ASN A 174 9.34 1.54 3.60
C ASN A 174 10.17 0.25 3.52
N THR A 175 9.53 -0.90 3.74
CA THR A 175 10.16 -2.22 3.70
C THR A 175 9.85 -2.98 2.42
N ASP A 176 8.93 -2.47 1.58
CA ASP A 176 8.46 -3.14 0.37
C ASP A 176 7.89 -4.53 0.70
N THR A 177 7.07 -4.60 1.77
CA THR A 177 6.52 -5.87 2.24
C THR A 177 5.02 -5.81 2.43
N THR A 178 4.35 -6.91 2.06
CA THR A 178 2.94 -7.13 2.34
C THR A 178 2.75 -8.03 3.56
N LYS A 179 1.92 -7.59 4.52
CA LYS A 179 1.55 -8.37 5.72
C LYS A 179 0.07 -8.74 5.71
N PHE A 180 -0.19 -10.00 6.07
CA PHE A 180 -1.51 -10.63 6.04
C PHE A 180 -2.20 -10.59 7.41
N ASN A 181 -2.44 -9.39 7.94
CA ASN A 181 -2.97 -9.20 9.28
C ASN A 181 -4.48 -8.97 9.29
N ARG A 182 -5.16 -9.30 10.40
CA ARG A 182 -6.54 -8.83 10.61
C ARG A 182 -6.56 -7.31 10.75
N THR A 183 -7.61 -6.69 10.26
CA THR A 183 -7.88 -5.26 10.45
C THR A 183 -9.10 -5.12 11.35
N LYS A 184 -8.97 -4.33 12.42
CA LYS A 184 -10.08 -4.11 13.35
C LYS A 184 -11.07 -3.10 12.74
N LYS A 185 -12.37 -3.25 13.02
CA LYS A 185 -13.41 -2.33 12.51
C LYS A 185 -13.12 -0.86 12.85
N ASN A 186 -12.61 -0.60 14.06
CA ASN A 186 -12.26 0.75 14.51
C ASN A 186 -11.08 1.37 13.75
N GLU A 187 -10.25 0.55 13.10
CA GLU A 187 -9.13 1.01 12.31
C GLU A 187 -9.59 1.41 10.90
N LEU A 188 -10.56 0.67 10.33
CA LEU A 188 -11.10 0.92 8.98
C LEU A 188 -11.62 2.35 8.78
N LYS A 189 -12.03 3.05 9.85
CA LYS A 189 -12.48 4.45 9.77
C LYS A 189 -11.38 5.43 9.32
N TYR A 190 -10.11 5.02 9.42
CA TYR A 190 -8.96 5.81 8.97
C TYR A 190 -8.51 5.47 7.54
N TRP A 191 -9.19 4.52 6.90
CA TRP A 191 -8.95 4.12 5.53
C TRP A 191 -10.07 4.65 4.63
N CYS A 192 -9.72 5.10 3.43
CA CYS A 192 -10.63 5.62 2.42
C CYS A 192 -10.28 5.07 1.04
#